data_AF-A0AB36EPJ9-F1
#
_entry.id   AF-A0AB36EPJ9-F1
#
_cell.length_a   1.000
_cell.length_b   1.000
_cell.length_c   1.000
_cell.angle_alpha   90.00
_cell.angle_beta   90.00
_cell.angle_gamma   90.00
#
_symmetry.space_group_name_H-M   'P 1'
#
loop_
_entity.id
_entity.type
_entity.pdbx_description
1 polymer ?
#
loop_
_entity_poly.entity_id
_entity_poly.type
_entity_poly.pdbx_seq_one_letter_code
_entity_poly.pdbx_strand_id
1 'polypeptide(L)'
;MSHSNENVTVLARLDELERFCRSVFLAVGTDDETADAATRAMMHGTRLGVDSHGVRLLAHYVAGLEGGRLNPRPQISRVSGFGAVETIDADHAHGARATYAAMDSAMALAGKFGIGAVAIRNSSHFGPAGAYVLEAARQGYIGIAFCNSDSFVRLHDGAMRFHGTNPIAVGVPAADDMPWLLDMATSAVPYNRVLLYRSLEQQLPEGVASDGDGIDTQNPNAVEMLAPLGGAFGFKGAALAGMVEIFSAVLSGMKLSFDIAPMSGPDFSKPRGLGAFVLALKPEAFLEREVFDEGMKRYLEVLRGSPAREDCKVMAPGDREWAVAAKREREGAPVDPVTRAAFSELAAKFSIIPPAYH
;
A
#
# COMPACT_ATOMS: atom_id res chain seq x y z
N MET A 1 -28.84 -13.00 -29.18
CA MET A 1 -28.27 -13.85 -28.11
C MET A 1 -26.86 -13.34 -27.84
N SER A 2 -26.62 -12.66 -26.71
CA SER A 2 -25.32 -12.51 -26.00
C SER A 2 -25.21 -11.17 -25.23
N HIS A 3 -26.05 -10.94 -24.22
CA HIS A 3 -25.87 -9.82 -23.26
C HIS A 3 -25.74 -10.32 -21.81
N SER A 4 -25.38 -11.60 -21.60
CA SER A 4 -25.34 -12.21 -20.27
C SER A 4 -23.93 -12.36 -19.67
N ASN A 5 -22.86 -11.92 -20.35
CA ASN A 5 -21.46 -12.11 -19.89
C ASN A 5 -20.76 -10.84 -19.37
N GLU A 6 -21.41 -9.67 -19.39
CA GLU A 6 -20.77 -8.42 -18.97
C GLU A 6 -20.67 -8.25 -17.45
N ASN A 7 -21.48 -8.97 -16.67
CA ASN A 7 -21.55 -8.84 -15.20
C ASN A 7 -20.77 -9.92 -14.42
N VAL A 8 -19.95 -10.73 -15.08
CA VAL A 8 -19.21 -11.82 -14.43
C VAL A 8 -17.75 -11.42 -14.23
N THR A 9 -17.23 -11.67 -13.03
CA THR A 9 -15.78 -11.60 -12.73
C THR A 9 -15.02 -12.61 -13.60
N VAL A 10 -14.00 -12.15 -14.31
CA VAL A 10 -13.14 -12.98 -15.16
C VAL A 10 -11.71 -13.03 -14.63
N LEU A 11 -10.89 -13.94 -15.14
CA LEU A 11 -9.47 -13.99 -14.80
C LEU A 11 -8.64 -13.31 -15.89
N ALA A 12 -7.56 -12.64 -15.48
CA ALA A 12 -6.53 -12.12 -16.38
C ALA A 12 -5.16 -12.63 -15.91
N ARG A 13 -4.28 -12.96 -16.85
CA ARG A 13 -2.89 -13.29 -16.51
C ARG A 13 -2.16 -12.06 -15.95
N LEU A 14 -1.23 -12.29 -15.02
CA LEU A 14 -0.52 -11.21 -14.34
C LEU A 14 0.36 -10.39 -15.31
N ASP A 15 0.98 -11.04 -16.28
CA ASP A 15 1.79 -10.40 -17.33
C ASP A 15 0.96 -9.53 -18.28
N GLU A 16 -0.26 -9.96 -18.64
CA GLU A 16 -1.21 -9.17 -19.41
C GLU A 16 -1.63 -7.89 -18.66
N LEU A 17 -1.92 -8.00 -17.36
CA LEU A 17 -2.25 -6.85 -16.52
C LEU A 17 -1.04 -5.91 -16.36
N GLU A 18 0.14 -6.46 -16.13
CA GLU A 18 1.38 -5.70 -15.98
C GLU A 18 1.74 -4.93 -17.26
N ARG A 19 1.73 -5.61 -18.40
CA ARG A 19 1.92 -5.01 -19.73
C ARG A 19 0.93 -3.87 -19.97
N PHE A 20 -0.35 -4.12 -19.71
CA PHE A 20 -1.40 -3.14 -19.95
C PHE A 20 -1.23 -1.89 -19.07
N CYS A 21 -1.02 -2.07 -17.76
CA CYS A 21 -0.81 -0.97 -16.81
C CYS A 21 0.39 -0.10 -17.21
N ARG A 22 1.53 -0.74 -17.52
CA ARG A 22 2.75 -0.04 -17.96
C ARG A 22 2.49 0.75 -19.25
N SER A 23 1.83 0.12 -20.22
CA SER A 23 1.53 0.76 -21.51
C SER A 23 0.64 1.99 -21.34
N VAL A 24 -0.35 1.93 -20.44
CA VAL A 24 -1.25 3.06 -20.15
C VAL A 24 -0.48 4.21 -19.53
N PHE A 25 0.40 3.97 -18.55
CA PHE A 25 1.21 5.05 -17.97
C PHE A 25 2.10 5.74 -19.00
N LEU A 26 2.78 4.98 -19.86
CA LEU A 26 3.60 5.54 -20.93
C LEU A 26 2.77 6.37 -21.91
N ALA A 27 1.57 5.91 -22.27
CA ALA A 27 0.68 6.65 -23.17
C ALA A 27 0.14 7.95 -22.57
N VAL A 28 0.05 8.04 -21.24
CA VAL A 28 -0.28 9.28 -20.52
C VAL A 28 0.91 10.25 -20.48
N GLY A 29 2.11 9.79 -20.87
CA GLY A 29 3.30 10.63 -21.05
C GLY A 29 4.31 10.56 -19.92
N THR A 30 4.21 9.56 -19.03
CA THR A 30 5.21 9.35 -17.96
C THR A 30 6.59 9.02 -18.51
N ASP A 31 7.63 9.18 -17.69
CA ASP A 31 8.91 8.50 -17.94
C ASP A 31 8.80 6.99 -17.66
N ASP A 32 9.79 6.22 -18.11
CA ASP A 32 9.83 4.76 -17.95
C ASP A 32 9.86 4.36 -16.46
N GLU A 33 10.71 5.01 -15.66
CA GLU A 33 10.85 4.69 -14.24
C GLU A 33 9.55 4.92 -13.45
N THR A 34 8.76 5.95 -13.78
CA THR A 34 7.44 6.18 -13.17
C THR A 34 6.43 5.13 -13.61
N ALA A 35 6.40 4.78 -14.89
CA ALA A 35 5.51 3.73 -15.41
C ALA A 35 5.82 2.38 -14.75
N ASP A 36 7.10 2.03 -14.64
CA ASP A 36 7.57 0.79 -14.03
C ASP A 36 7.25 0.75 -12.53
N ALA A 37 7.58 1.80 -11.79
CA ALA A 37 7.33 1.87 -10.36
C ALA A 37 5.83 1.80 -10.02
N ALA A 38 5.00 2.58 -10.72
CA ALA A 38 3.55 2.58 -10.50
C ALA A 38 2.91 1.22 -10.84
N THR A 39 3.36 0.61 -11.94
CA THR A 39 2.92 -0.73 -12.34
C THR A 39 3.33 -1.78 -11.32
N ARG A 40 4.59 -1.79 -10.88
CA ARG A 40 5.11 -2.72 -9.86
C ARG A 40 4.30 -2.66 -8.56
N ALA A 41 3.97 -1.46 -8.06
CA ALA A 41 3.18 -1.31 -6.84
C ALA A 41 1.74 -1.84 -6.99
N MET A 42 1.08 -1.57 -8.12
CA MET A 42 -0.26 -2.13 -8.37
C MET A 42 -0.22 -3.65 -8.58
N MET A 43 0.78 -4.15 -9.29
CA MET A 43 0.98 -5.58 -9.50
C MET A 43 1.36 -6.30 -8.21
N HIS A 44 2.03 -5.65 -7.26
CA HIS A 44 2.22 -6.16 -5.92
C HIS A 44 0.87 -6.38 -5.23
N GLY A 45 0.02 -5.34 -5.17
CA GLY A 45 -1.32 -5.45 -4.56
C GLY A 45 -2.17 -6.54 -5.23
N THR A 46 -2.18 -6.57 -6.57
CA THR A 46 -2.92 -7.59 -7.33
C THR A 46 -2.34 -8.98 -7.16
N ARG A 47 -1.02 -9.17 -7.13
CA ARG A 47 -0.45 -10.51 -6.95
C ARG A 47 -0.74 -11.06 -5.56
N LEU A 48 -0.63 -10.22 -4.53
CA LEU A 48 -0.80 -10.62 -3.13
C LEU A 48 -2.27 -10.67 -2.66
N GLY A 49 -3.22 -10.28 -3.52
CA GLY A 49 -4.65 -10.26 -3.16
C GLY A 49 -5.09 -9.06 -2.33
N VAL A 50 -4.27 -8.01 -2.27
CA VAL A 50 -4.61 -6.71 -1.70
C VAL A 50 -5.25 -5.84 -2.78
N ASP A 51 -6.35 -6.34 -3.37
CA ASP A 51 -6.95 -5.78 -4.60
C ASP A 51 -7.40 -4.33 -4.46
N SER A 52 -7.69 -3.90 -3.23
CA SER A 52 -7.97 -2.49 -2.95
C SER A 52 -6.87 -1.53 -3.37
N HIS A 53 -5.62 -1.99 -3.41
CA HIS A 53 -4.46 -1.24 -3.86
C HIS A 53 -3.79 -1.90 -5.09
N GLY A 54 -4.55 -2.72 -5.83
CA GLY A 54 -4.11 -3.37 -7.05
C GLY A 54 -4.36 -2.53 -8.32
N VAL A 55 -4.40 -3.21 -9.47
CA VAL A 55 -4.58 -2.59 -10.80
C VAL A 55 -5.88 -1.78 -10.96
N ARG A 56 -6.86 -1.94 -10.08
CA ARG A 56 -8.06 -1.09 -10.04
C ARG A 56 -7.75 0.39 -9.76
N LEU A 57 -6.57 0.70 -9.23
CA LEU A 57 -6.12 2.08 -9.01
C LEU A 57 -5.64 2.76 -10.30
N LEU A 58 -5.46 2.03 -11.41
CA LEU A 58 -4.94 2.59 -12.65
C LEU A 58 -5.74 3.81 -13.12
N ALA A 59 -7.08 3.72 -13.14
CA ALA A 59 -7.94 4.83 -13.56
C ALA A 59 -7.76 6.07 -12.66
N HIS A 60 -7.59 5.88 -11.36
CA HIS A 60 -7.33 6.97 -10.41
C HIS A 60 -5.99 7.66 -10.67
N TYR A 61 -4.94 6.89 -10.96
CA TYR A 61 -3.62 7.43 -11.23
C TYR A 61 -3.55 8.13 -12.60
N VAL A 62 -4.20 7.58 -13.62
CA VAL A 62 -4.34 8.24 -14.93
C VAL A 62 -5.02 9.59 -14.77
N ALA A 63 -6.14 9.67 -14.04
CA ALA A 63 -6.82 10.94 -13.76
C ALA A 63 -5.92 11.94 -13.02
N GLY A 64 -5.08 11.46 -12.09
CA GLY A 64 -4.11 12.29 -11.38
C GLY A 64 -2.98 12.83 -12.25
N LEU A 65 -2.50 12.04 -13.21
CA LEU A 65 -1.48 12.44 -14.17
C LEU A 65 -2.04 13.45 -15.19
N GLU A 66 -3.19 13.15 -15.78
CA GLU A 66 -3.83 14.03 -16.76
C GLU A 66 -4.31 15.35 -16.13
N GLY A 67 -4.76 15.30 -14.88
CA GLY A 67 -5.17 16.50 -14.15
C GLY A 67 -4.00 17.40 -13.73
N GLY A 68 -2.78 16.86 -13.62
CA GLY A 68 -1.59 17.59 -13.15
C GLY A 68 -1.30 17.47 -11.65
N ARG A 69 -2.08 16.68 -10.90
CA ARG A 69 -1.81 16.36 -9.49
C ARG A 69 -0.58 15.46 -9.30
N LEU A 70 -0.26 14.64 -10.29
CA LEU A 70 0.93 13.78 -10.32
C LEU A 70 1.88 14.25 -11.40
N ASN A 71 3.16 14.42 -11.07
CA ASN A 71 4.19 14.74 -12.05
C ASN A 71 4.53 13.47 -12.87
N PRO A 72 4.37 13.49 -14.20
CA PRO A 72 4.67 12.34 -15.05
C PRO A 72 6.18 12.07 -15.19
N ARG A 73 7.03 13.06 -14.93
CA ARG A 73 8.49 13.00 -15.15
C ARG A 73 9.24 13.65 -13.98
N PRO A 74 9.10 13.10 -12.76
CA PRO A 74 9.61 13.74 -11.55
C PRO A 74 11.14 13.73 -11.49
N GLN A 75 11.72 14.83 -11.00
CA GLN A 75 13.15 14.92 -10.70
C GLN A 75 13.39 14.70 -9.21
N ILE A 76 13.43 13.43 -8.80
CA ILE A 76 13.71 13.06 -7.41
C ILE A 76 15.12 13.51 -7.03
N SER A 77 15.23 14.29 -5.95
CA SER A 77 16.51 14.85 -5.52
C SER A 77 16.66 14.79 -4.00
N ARG A 78 17.92 14.70 -3.54
CA ARG A 78 18.25 14.77 -2.13
C ARG A 78 18.26 16.24 -1.68
N VAL A 79 17.43 16.58 -0.69
CA VAL A 79 17.38 17.91 -0.09
C VAL A 79 18.49 18.07 0.95
N SER A 80 18.70 17.06 1.77
CA SER A 80 19.69 17.07 2.85
C SER A 80 20.06 15.65 3.27
N GLY A 81 21.12 15.52 4.05
CA GLY A 81 21.39 14.30 4.80
C GLY A 81 22.80 14.24 5.37
N PHE A 82 22.96 13.35 6.35
CA PHE A 82 24.19 13.19 7.11
C PHE A 82 24.27 11.76 7.65
N GLY A 83 25.43 11.12 7.52
CA GLY A 83 25.60 9.72 7.94
C GLY A 83 24.60 8.80 7.25
N ALA A 84 23.83 8.06 8.05
CA ALA A 84 22.85 7.06 7.63
C ALA A 84 21.44 7.62 7.33
N VAL A 85 21.27 8.94 7.30
CA VAL A 85 19.97 9.57 7.06
C VAL A 85 19.98 10.58 5.92
N GLU A 86 18.86 10.68 5.23
CA GLU A 86 18.61 11.75 4.26
C GLU A 86 17.13 12.10 4.12
N THR A 87 16.89 13.25 3.49
CA THR A 87 15.56 13.66 3.06
C THR A 87 15.57 13.87 1.57
N ILE A 88 14.62 13.27 0.87
CA ILE A 88 14.43 13.46 -0.57
C ILE A 88 13.18 14.30 -0.84
N ASP A 89 13.23 15.09 -1.91
CA ASP A 89 12.07 15.71 -2.52
C ASP A 89 11.68 14.88 -3.75
N ALA A 90 10.44 14.42 -3.79
CA ALA A 90 9.94 13.58 -4.85
C ALA A 90 9.37 14.37 -6.04
N ASP A 91 9.36 15.71 -6.00
CA ASP A 91 8.88 16.55 -7.12
C ASP A 91 7.47 16.18 -7.60
N HIS A 92 6.56 15.96 -6.63
CA HIS A 92 5.17 15.57 -6.87
C HIS A 92 5.01 14.26 -7.67
N ALA A 93 6.00 13.37 -7.59
CA ALA A 93 5.96 12.05 -8.22
C ALA A 93 4.72 11.23 -7.82
N HIS A 94 4.42 10.25 -8.67
CA HIS A 94 3.65 9.08 -8.24
C HIS A 94 4.31 8.44 -7.01
N GLY A 95 3.51 8.10 -5.98
CA GLY A 95 4.04 7.66 -4.68
C GLY A 95 4.96 6.44 -4.78
N ALA A 96 4.64 5.49 -5.66
CA ALA A 96 5.51 4.33 -5.88
C ALA A 96 6.89 4.69 -6.45
N ARG A 97 6.96 5.68 -7.36
CA ARG A 97 8.24 6.14 -7.92
C ARG A 97 9.09 6.79 -6.84
N ALA A 98 8.47 7.64 -6.01
CA ALA A 98 9.12 8.26 -4.86
C ALA A 98 9.65 7.22 -3.86
N THR A 99 8.81 6.25 -3.48
CA THR A 99 9.11 5.34 -2.37
C THR A 99 10.03 4.19 -2.76
N TYR A 100 9.97 3.69 -4.00
CA TYR A 100 10.99 2.75 -4.48
C TYR A 100 12.38 3.40 -4.51
N ALA A 101 12.50 4.61 -5.09
CA ALA A 101 13.78 5.34 -5.09
C ALA A 101 14.30 5.62 -3.67
N ALA A 102 13.40 5.97 -2.74
CA ALA A 102 13.75 6.17 -1.34
C ALA A 102 14.23 4.87 -0.66
N MET A 103 13.58 3.73 -0.93
CA MET A 103 13.96 2.45 -0.35
C MET A 103 15.31 1.97 -0.90
N ASP A 104 15.58 2.18 -2.18
CA ASP A 104 16.89 1.90 -2.78
C ASP A 104 17.99 2.74 -2.12
N SER A 105 17.73 4.01 -1.85
CA SER A 105 18.66 4.85 -1.07
C SER A 105 18.82 4.37 0.37
N ALA A 106 17.73 3.98 1.05
CA ALA A 106 17.77 3.44 2.39
C ALA A 106 18.62 2.15 2.46
N MET A 107 18.47 1.24 1.50
CA MET A 107 19.31 0.05 1.38
C MET A 107 20.77 0.38 1.08
N ALA A 108 21.05 1.35 0.21
CA ALA A 108 22.41 1.80 -0.06
C ALA A 108 23.09 2.38 1.19
N LEU A 109 22.36 3.19 1.97
CA LEU A 109 22.82 3.70 3.26
C LEU A 109 23.02 2.58 4.28
N ALA A 110 22.08 1.63 4.38
CA ALA A 110 22.19 0.47 5.26
C ALA A 110 23.38 -0.44 4.90
N GLY A 111 23.68 -0.58 3.61
CA GLY A 111 24.86 -1.30 3.12
C GLY A 111 26.17 -0.70 3.66
N LYS A 112 26.22 0.63 3.82
CA LYS A 112 27.39 1.38 4.28
C LYS A 112 27.45 1.57 5.80
N PHE A 113 26.31 1.78 6.46
CA PHE A 113 26.24 2.21 7.86
C PHE A 113 25.51 1.22 8.78
N GLY A 114 25.03 0.09 8.26
CA GLY A 114 24.22 -0.89 8.98
C GLY A 114 22.73 -0.54 9.06
N ILE A 115 22.39 0.75 8.91
CA ILE A 115 21.03 1.30 8.86
C ILE A 115 20.97 2.40 7.81
N GLY A 116 19.81 2.60 7.19
CA GLY A 116 19.50 3.74 6.34
C GLY A 116 18.08 4.21 6.58
N ALA A 117 17.87 5.52 6.74
CA ALA A 117 16.55 6.10 6.94
C ALA A 117 16.34 7.31 6.03
N VAL A 118 15.21 7.31 5.31
CA VAL A 118 14.90 8.33 4.29
C VAL A 118 13.51 8.90 4.54
N ALA A 119 13.46 10.20 4.80
CA ALA A 119 12.21 10.97 4.79
C ALA A 119 11.89 11.42 3.36
N ILE A 120 10.62 11.33 2.96
CA ILE A 120 10.15 11.61 1.60
C ILE A 120 9.22 12.83 1.64
N ARG A 121 9.54 13.86 0.86
CA ARG A 121 8.71 15.07 0.67
C ARG A 121 8.03 15.06 -0.68
N ASN A 122 6.94 15.84 -0.77
CA ASN A 122 6.23 16.11 -2.02
C ASN A 122 5.87 14.83 -2.80
N SER A 123 5.48 13.77 -2.09
CA SER A 123 5.02 12.52 -2.69
C SER A 123 3.50 12.54 -2.90
N SER A 124 2.95 11.39 -3.27
CA SER A 124 1.53 11.14 -3.46
C SER A 124 1.13 9.75 -2.96
N HIS A 125 -0.10 9.30 -3.26
CA HIS A 125 -0.56 7.96 -2.88
C HIS A 125 0.33 6.88 -3.51
N PHE A 126 0.78 5.93 -2.69
CA PHE A 126 1.79 4.95 -3.07
C PHE A 126 1.26 3.50 -3.16
N GLY A 127 -0.04 3.28 -3.12
CA GLY A 127 -0.57 1.90 -3.14
C GLY A 127 -0.27 1.13 -1.85
N PRO A 128 0.06 -0.18 -1.92
CA PRO A 128 0.33 -0.99 -0.75
C PRO A 128 1.71 -0.70 -0.17
N ALA A 129 1.81 -0.41 1.13
CA ALA A 129 3.07 -0.10 1.79
C ALA A 129 4.04 -1.31 1.79
N GLY A 130 3.49 -2.53 1.73
CA GLY A 130 4.23 -3.79 1.60
C GLY A 130 5.11 -3.87 0.34
N ALA A 131 4.77 -3.12 -0.71
CA ALA A 131 5.50 -3.15 -1.99
C ALA A 131 6.98 -2.77 -1.85
N TYR A 132 7.30 -1.86 -0.94
CA TYR A 132 8.64 -1.29 -0.78
C TYR A 132 9.49 -2.15 0.15
N VAL A 133 8.90 -2.56 1.27
CA VAL A 133 9.62 -3.36 2.28
C VAL A 133 9.85 -4.79 1.82
N LEU A 134 9.01 -5.32 0.92
CA LEU A 134 9.25 -6.63 0.30
C LEU A 134 10.50 -6.62 -0.58
N GLU A 135 10.75 -5.53 -1.32
CA GLU A 135 11.97 -5.42 -2.12
C GLU A 135 13.22 -5.34 -1.24
N ALA A 136 13.14 -4.64 -0.11
CA ALA A 136 14.21 -4.65 0.88
C ALA A 136 14.47 -6.05 1.44
N ALA A 137 13.41 -6.76 1.81
CA ALA A 137 13.51 -8.13 2.32
C ALA A 137 14.10 -9.10 1.30
N ARG A 138 13.72 -8.97 0.03
CA ARG A 138 14.30 -9.76 -1.08
C ARG A 138 15.79 -9.50 -1.30
N GLN A 139 16.27 -8.30 -0.94
CA GLN A 139 17.68 -7.94 -0.99
C GLN A 139 18.44 -8.22 0.32
N GLY A 140 17.81 -8.90 1.28
CA GLY A 140 18.45 -9.28 2.54
C GLY A 140 18.41 -8.21 3.64
N TYR A 141 17.70 -7.10 3.43
CA TYR A 141 17.52 -6.05 4.43
C TYR A 141 16.18 -6.18 5.14
N ILE A 142 16.10 -5.74 6.40
CA ILE A 142 14.80 -5.50 7.03
C ILE A 142 14.30 -4.13 6.57
N GLY A 143 13.17 -4.10 5.87
CA GLY A 143 12.54 -2.87 5.40
C GLY A 143 11.39 -2.44 6.30
N ILE A 144 11.25 -1.13 6.51
CA ILE A 144 10.09 -0.51 7.18
C ILE A 144 9.59 0.64 6.31
N ALA A 145 8.27 0.77 6.15
CA ALA A 145 7.65 1.88 5.44
C ALA A 145 6.44 2.45 6.20
N PHE A 146 6.35 3.78 6.21
CA PHE A 146 5.29 4.58 6.82
C PHE A 146 4.81 5.63 5.81
N CYS A 147 3.50 5.90 5.79
CA CYS A 147 2.94 7.08 5.15
C CYS A 147 1.69 7.56 5.87
N ASN A 148 1.28 8.81 5.66
CA ASN A 148 -0.03 9.29 6.08
C ASN A 148 -0.99 9.46 4.89
N SER A 149 -2.21 9.91 5.15
CA SER A 149 -3.25 10.17 4.14
C SER A 149 -4.22 11.23 4.67
N ASP A 150 -5.19 11.67 3.86
CA ASP A 150 -6.30 12.48 4.36
C ASP A 150 -7.06 11.77 5.50
N SER A 151 -7.62 12.54 6.42
CA SER A 151 -8.23 11.99 7.64
C SER A 151 -9.42 11.06 7.33
N PHE A 152 -9.39 9.85 7.91
CA PHE A 152 -10.46 8.86 7.86
C PHE A 152 -10.79 8.24 9.23
N VAL A 153 -9.82 8.20 10.15
CA VAL A 153 -9.87 7.41 11.38
C VAL A 153 -9.98 8.33 12.59
N ARG A 154 -10.92 8.07 13.49
CA ARG A 154 -11.02 8.80 14.76
C ARG A 154 -9.92 8.43 15.75
N LEU A 155 -9.75 9.28 16.77
CA LEU A 155 -9.04 8.89 17.98
C LEU A 155 -9.91 7.93 18.83
N HIS A 156 -9.30 7.29 19.83
CA HIS A 156 -10.06 6.60 20.88
C HIS A 156 -11.01 7.60 21.56
N ASP A 157 -12.28 7.22 21.69
CA ASP A 157 -13.39 8.07 22.13
C ASP A 157 -13.60 9.39 21.36
N GLY A 158 -12.98 9.54 20.18
CA GLY A 158 -13.13 10.72 19.33
C GLY A 158 -14.39 10.69 18.46
N ALA A 159 -14.92 11.87 18.11
CA ALA A 159 -16.09 12.03 17.24
C ALA A 159 -15.75 12.80 15.95
N MET A 160 -14.53 12.62 15.44
CA MET A 160 -14.07 13.28 14.21
C MET A 160 -13.01 12.42 13.52
N ARG A 161 -12.99 12.44 12.18
CA ARG A 161 -11.85 11.94 11.40
C ARG A 161 -10.59 12.72 11.78
N PHE A 162 -9.56 12.03 12.24
CA PHE A 162 -8.34 12.65 12.75
C PHE A 162 -7.10 12.21 11.97
N HIS A 163 -6.71 10.94 12.09
CA HIS A 163 -5.62 10.37 11.31
C HIS A 163 -6.14 9.83 9.97
N GLY A 164 -5.27 9.72 8.98
CA GLY A 164 -5.49 8.80 7.87
C GLY A 164 -5.47 7.33 8.32
N THR A 165 -5.56 6.40 7.37
CA THR A 165 -5.40 4.96 7.69
C THR A 165 -3.96 4.57 8.03
N ASN A 166 -3.02 5.50 7.84
CA ASN A 166 -1.62 5.52 8.30
C ASN A 166 -0.96 4.13 8.39
N PRO A 167 -0.64 3.50 7.26
CA PRO A 167 -0.15 2.12 7.25
C PRO A 167 1.24 1.97 7.87
N ILE A 168 1.46 0.76 8.40
CA ILE A 168 2.75 0.23 8.83
C ILE A 168 3.05 -0.98 7.96
N ALA A 169 4.17 -0.95 7.26
CA ALA A 169 4.71 -2.12 6.59
C ALA A 169 6.10 -2.47 7.10
N VAL A 170 6.36 -3.77 7.28
CA VAL A 170 7.65 -4.32 7.68
C VAL A 170 7.92 -5.59 6.89
N GLY A 171 9.08 -5.66 6.23
CA GLY A 171 9.54 -6.82 5.47
C GLY A 171 10.83 -7.36 6.07
N VAL A 172 10.89 -8.66 6.33
CA VAL A 172 12.04 -9.32 6.96
C VAL A 172 12.47 -10.51 6.10
N PRO A 173 13.77 -10.64 5.75
CA PRO A 173 14.27 -11.78 4.99
C PRO A 173 13.98 -13.10 5.72
N ALA A 174 13.68 -14.15 4.96
CA ALA A 174 13.58 -15.52 5.44
C ALA A 174 14.36 -16.42 4.48
N ALA A 175 15.30 -17.21 5.00
CA ALA A 175 16.06 -18.16 4.18
C ALA A 175 15.15 -19.29 3.68
N ASP A 176 15.32 -19.70 2.42
CA ASP A 176 14.59 -20.79 1.76
C ASP A 176 13.04 -20.68 1.75
N ASP A 177 12.49 -19.50 2.06
CA ASP A 177 11.05 -19.22 2.08
C ASP A 177 10.77 -17.81 1.54
N MET A 178 9.50 -17.48 1.36
CA MET A 178 9.07 -16.11 1.10
C MET A 178 9.31 -15.23 2.34
N PRO A 179 9.69 -13.94 2.18
CA PRO A 179 9.91 -13.04 3.31
C PRO A 179 8.72 -12.97 4.27
N TRP A 180 9.00 -12.73 5.55
CA TRP A 180 7.96 -12.33 6.50
C TRP A 180 7.53 -10.89 6.15
N LEU A 181 6.23 -10.67 5.99
CA LEU A 181 5.69 -9.42 5.46
C LEU A 181 4.46 -8.98 6.23
N LEU A 182 4.61 -7.91 7.02
CA LEU A 182 3.49 -7.16 7.58
C LEU A 182 3.17 -5.98 6.66
N ASP A 183 1.90 -5.84 6.29
CA ASP A 183 1.35 -4.64 5.65
C ASP A 183 -0.07 -4.41 6.19
N MET A 184 -0.23 -3.39 7.03
CA MET A 184 -1.49 -3.13 7.73
C MET A 184 -1.76 -1.63 7.89
N ALA A 185 -3.04 -1.25 7.81
CA ALA A 185 -3.50 0.03 8.31
C ALA A 185 -3.47 0.05 9.85
N THR A 186 -3.37 1.24 10.44
CA THR A 186 -3.54 1.41 11.90
C THR A 186 -5.00 1.50 12.34
N SER A 187 -5.93 1.62 11.38
CA SER A 187 -7.36 1.38 11.60
C SER A 187 -7.68 -0.12 11.63
N ALA A 188 -8.79 -0.48 12.27
CA ALA A 188 -9.23 -1.88 12.33
C ALA A 188 -9.49 -2.49 10.94
N VAL A 189 -9.91 -1.65 9.99
CA VAL A 189 -10.15 -2.02 8.59
C VAL A 189 -9.82 -0.84 7.67
N PRO A 190 -9.40 -1.04 6.40
CA PRO A 190 -9.25 0.06 5.45
C PRO A 190 -10.61 0.59 4.94
N TYR A 191 -10.67 1.87 4.56
CA TYR A 191 -11.92 2.55 4.16
C TYR A 191 -12.64 1.88 2.98
N ASN A 192 -11.89 1.29 2.05
CA ASN A 192 -12.47 0.56 0.91
C ASN A 192 -13.37 -0.61 1.32
N ARG A 193 -13.21 -1.18 2.52
CA ARG A 193 -14.10 -2.22 3.04
C ARG A 193 -15.47 -1.64 3.40
N VAL A 194 -15.53 -0.41 3.91
CA VAL A 194 -16.82 0.29 4.12
C VAL A 194 -17.54 0.45 2.79
N LEU A 195 -16.84 0.87 1.72
CA LEU A 195 -17.42 1.01 0.39
C LEU A 195 -17.91 -0.34 -0.18
N LEU A 196 -17.13 -1.41 0.02
CA LEU A 196 -17.50 -2.77 -0.41
C LEU A 196 -18.78 -3.24 0.31
N TYR A 197 -18.81 -3.13 1.63
CA TYR A 197 -19.96 -3.57 2.42
C TYR A 197 -21.21 -2.74 2.12
N ARG A 198 -21.04 -1.43 1.84
CA ARG A 198 -22.12 -0.58 1.33
C ARG A 198 -22.66 -1.08 -0.01
N SER A 199 -21.77 -1.39 -0.95
CA SER A 199 -22.14 -1.89 -2.29
C SER A 199 -22.80 -3.27 -2.24
N LEU A 200 -22.45 -4.10 -1.27
CA LEU A 200 -23.04 -5.43 -1.08
C LEU A 200 -24.27 -5.43 -0.17
N GLU A 201 -24.64 -4.27 0.37
CA GLU A 201 -25.72 -4.11 1.35
C GLU A 201 -25.56 -5.01 2.58
N GLN A 202 -24.32 -5.20 3.04
CA GLN A 202 -23.96 -6.04 4.18
C GLN A 202 -23.51 -5.21 5.39
N GLN A 203 -23.78 -5.73 6.60
CA GLN A 203 -23.31 -5.12 7.84
C GLN A 203 -21.80 -5.30 8.01
N LEU A 204 -21.14 -4.24 8.47
CA LEU A 204 -19.73 -4.25 8.85
C LEU A 204 -19.51 -5.07 10.12
N PRO A 205 -18.31 -5.66 10.31
CA PRO A 205 -17.92 -6.20 11.60
C PRO A 205 -18.01 -5.13 12.71
N GLU A 206 -18.26 -5.57 13.94
CA GLU A 206 -18.31 -4.68 15.10
C GLU A 206 -16.97 -3.97 15.34
N GLY A 207 -17.04 -2.70 15.79
CA GLY A 207 -15.87 -1.94 16.22
C GLY A 207 -14.91 -1.47 15.12
N VAL A 208 -15.34 -1.51 13.84
CA VAL A 208 -14.47 -1.10 12.71
C VAL A 208 -14.71 0.33 12.23
N ALA A 209 -15.86 0.91 12.55
CA ALA A 209 -16.28 2.22 12.08
C ALA A 209 -17.33 2.85 13.01
N SER A 210 -17.47 4.16 12.92
CA SER A 210 -18.36 4.97 13.76
C SER A 210 -19.15 5.98 12.91
N ASP A 211 -20.29 6.40 13.45
CA ASP A 211 -21.10 7.49 12.90
C ASP A 211 -20.50 8.87 13.23
N GLY A 212 -21.23 9.95 12.89
CA GLY A 212 -20.80 11.32 13.13
C GLY A 212 -20.66 11.72 14.60
N ASP A 213 -21.30 11.00 15.52
CA ASP A 213 -21.21 11.23 16.97
C ASP A 213 -20.04 10.45 17.61
N GLY A 214 -19.28 9.69 16.82
CA GLY A 214 -18.19 8.84 17.29
C GLY A 214 -18.64 7.52 17.90
N ILE A 215 -19.93 7.16 17.75
CA ILE A 215 -20.49 5.90 18.25
C ILE A 215 -20.32 4.82 17.18
N ASP A 216 -19.83 3.65 17.58
CA ASP A 216 -19.57 2.56 16.64
C ASP A 216 -20.86 2.06 15.96
N THR A 217 -20.80 1.84 14.66
CA THR A 217 -21.93 1.39 13.84
C THR A 217 -21.51 0.28 12.88
N GLN A 218 -22.39 -0.71 12.71
CA GLN A 218 -22.23 -1.77 11.71
C GLN A 218 -22.93 -1.44 10.40
N ASN A 219 -23.72 -0.35 10.34
CA ASN A 219 -24.39 0.06 9.11
C ASN A 219 -23.41 0.85 8.22
N PRO A 220 -22.96 0.32 7.07
CA PRO A 220 -22.00 1.01 6.21
C PRO A 220 -22.53 2.32 5.63
N ASN A 221 -23.84 2.55 5.62
CA ASN A 221 -24.44 3.83 5.20
C ASN A 221 -24.40 4.91 6.29
N ALA A 222 -24.30 4.53 7.56
CA ALA A 222 -24.17 5.47 8.68
C ALA A 222 -22.71 5.81 9.02
N VAL A 223 -21.74 5.12 8.39
CA VAL A 223 -20.31 5.33 8.68
C VAL A 223 -19.86 6.70 8.23
N GLU A 224 -19.36 7.48 9.18
CA GLU A 224 -18.67 8.73 8.92
C GLU A 224 -17.16 8.62 9.16
N MET A 225 -16.69 7.75 10.05
CA MET A 225 -15.26 7.59 10.36
C MET A 225 -14.89 6.13 10.65
N LEU A 226 -13.63 5.77 10.45
CA LEU A 226 -13.10 4.47 10.83
C LEU A 226 -12.67 4.47 12.30
N ALA A 227 -12.73 3.29 12.93
CA ALA A 227 -12.21 3.09 14.27
C ALA A 227 -10.71 2.65 14.24
N PRO A 228 -9.90 3.08 15.22
CA PRO A 228 -8.53 2.63 15.35
C PRO A 228 -8.46 1.14 15.75
N LEU A 229 -7.40 0.45 15.34
CA LEU A 229 -7.17 -0.95 15.73
C LEU A 229 -7.11 -1.10 17.25
N GLY A 230 -7.82 -2.10 17.78
CA GLY A 230 -7.77 -2.49 19.20
C GLY A 230 -9.12 -2.45 19.92
N GLY A 231 -10.19 -1.99 19.27
CA GLY A 231 -11.55 -1.97 19.85
C GLY A 231 -11.59 -1.17 21.15
N ALA A 232 -11.93 -1.83 22.27
CA ALA A 232 -11.88 -1.24 23.61
C ALA A 232 -10.49 -0.70 23.99
N PHE A 233 -9.41 -1.24 23.40
CA PHE A 233 -8.04 -0.74 23.55
C PHE A 233 -7.57 0.05 22.33
N GLY A 234 -8.51 0.65 21.59
CA GLY A 234 -8.28 1.38 20.33
C GLY A 234 -7.31 2.56 20.47
N PHE A 235 -7.05 3.05 21.68
CA PHE A 235 -5.99 4.02 21.95
C PHE A 235 -4.61 3.52 21.52
N LYS A 236 -4.37 2.19 21.48
CA LYS A 236 -3.13 1.61 20.95
C LYS A 236 -3.02 1.78 19.43
N GLY A 237 -4.08 1.48 18.68
CA GLY A 237 -4.11 1.71 17.23
C GLY A 237 -4.00 3.19 16.88
N ALA A 238 -4.65 4.06 17.65
CA ALA A 238 -4.53 5.51 17.49
C ALA A 238 -3.10 6.00 17.79
N ALA A 239 -2.41 5.44 18.78
CA ALA A 239 -1.01 5.75 19.08
C ALA A 239 -0.06 5.27 17.98
N LEU A 240 -0.30 4.08 17.40
CA LEU A 240 0.45 3.60 16.23
C LEU A 240 0.24 4.53 15.02
N ALA A 241 -0.99 5.00 14.79
CA ALA A 241 -1.28 5.98 13.74
C ALA A 241 -0.52 7.30 13.97
N GLY A 242 -0.42 7.75 15.22
CA GLY A 242 0.36 8.93 15.61
C GLY A 242 1.86 8.76 15.40
N MET A 243 2.42 7.58 15.67
CA MET A 243 3.82 7.28 15.34
C MET A 243 4.06 7.40 13.83
N VAL A 244 3.21 6.78 13.01
CA VAL A 244 3.28 6.88 11.55
C VAL A 244 3.15 8.33 11.08
N GLU A 245 2.24 9.10 11.66
CA GLU A 245 2.04 10.53 11.36
C GLU A 245 3.30 11.35 11.65
N ILE A 246 3.98 11.09 12.78
CA ILE A 246 5.22 11.80 13.15
C ILE A 246 6.31 11.53 12.12
N PHE A 247 6.54 10.27 11.73
CA PHE A 247 7.56 9.95 10.72
C PHE A 247 7.19 10.48 9.32
N SER A 248 5.91 10.39 8.96
CA SER A 248 5.45 10.67 7.60
C SER A 248 5.23 12.15 7.33
N ALA A 249 4.82 12.94 8.33
CA ALA A 249 4.50 14.36 8.16
C ALA A 249 5.41 15.27 8.98
N VAL A 250 5.49 15.08 10.30
CA VAL A 250 6.25 15.99 11.18
C VAL A 250 7.75 15.96 10.84
N LEU A 251 8.32 14.76 10.73
CA LEU A 251 9.74 14.55 10.43
C LEU A 251 10.07 14.92 8.97
N SER A 252 9.17 14.60 8.04
CA SER A 252 9.35 14.94 6.64
C SER A 252 9.10 16.43 6.37
N GLY A 253 8.36 17.14 7.20
CA GLY A 253 7.90 18.52 6.95
C GLY A 253 6.70 18.61 5.98
N MET A 254 6.02 17.50 5.72
CA MET A 254 4.80 17.45 4.91
C MET A 254 3.54 17.64 5.77
N LYS A 255 2.39 17.78 5.11
CA LYS A 255 1.11 18.06 5.78
C LYS A 255 0.68 16.90 6.67
N LEU A 256 0.07 17.25 7.81
CA LEU A 256 -0.61 16.30 8.69
C LEU A 256 -1.91 15.82 8.03
N SER A 257 -2.42 14.66 8.45
CA SER A 257 -3.60 14.01 7.87
C SER A 257 -4.79 14.95 7.66
N PHE A 258 -5.10 15.78 8.67
CA PHE A 258 -6.23 16.71 8.63
C PHE A 258 -6.01 17.96 7.76
N ASP A 259 -4.78 18.18 7.28
CA ASP A 259 -4.42 19.26 6.35
C ASP A 259 -4.23 18.74 4.91
N ILE A 260 -4.23 17.43 4.71
CA ILE A 260 -4.08 16.81 3.38
C ILE A 260 -5.40 16.92 2.61
N ALA A 261 -5.33 17.40 1.37
CA ALA A 261 -6.49 17.45 0.49
C ALA A 261 -7.05 16.04 0.22
N PRO A 262 -8.37 15.86 0.03
CA PRO A 262 -8.99 14.56 -0.18
C PRO A 262 -8.33 13.74 -1.29
N MET A 263 -8.24 12.41 -1.12
CA MET A 263 -7.73 11.52 -2.17
C MET A 263 -8.66 11.50 -3.39
N SER A 264 -9.96 11.43 -3.14
CA SER A 264 -11.02 11.43 -4.15
C SER A 264 -11.74 12.77 -4.19
N GLY A 265 -12.24 13.17 -5.36
CA GLY A 265 -12.97 14.41 -5.54
C GLY A 265 -12.84 14.95 -6.97
N PRO A 266 -13.46 16.09 -7.29
CA PRO A 266 -13.38 16.67 -8.63
C PRO A 266 -11.99 17.27 -8.93
N ASP A 267 -11.21 17.64 -7.91
CA ASP A 267 -9.92 18.30 -8.10
C ASP A 267 -8.76 17.30 -8.19
N PHE A 268 -8.33 17.06 -9.43
CA PHE A 268 -7.09 16.34 -9.76
C PHE A 268 -5.99 17.29 -10.27
N SER A 269 -6.12 18.60 -10.03
CA SER A 269 -5.21 19.62 -10.59
C SER A 269 -4.06 20.03 -9.68
N LYS A 270 -4.22 19.87 -8.36
CA LYS A 270 -3.23 20.31 -7.38
C LYS A 270 -2.52 19.14 -6.72
N PRO A 271 -1.17 19.12 -6.69
CA PRO A 271 -0.43 18.17 -5.89
C PRO A 271 -0.84 18.22 -4.41
N ARG A 272 -0.98 17.04 -3.81
CA ARG A 272 -1.44 16.92 -2.41
C ARG A 272 -0.31 17.19 -1.41
N GLY A 273 0.94 16.92 -1.81
CA GLY A 273 2.12 17.04 -0.95
C GLY A 273 2.09 16.04 0.21
N LEU A 274 1.98 14.75 -0.10
CA LEU A 274 2.06 13.71 0.93
C LEU A 274 3.51 13.51 1.37
N GLY A 275 3.69 13.10 2.62
CA GLY A 275 4.95 12.62 3.12
C GLY A 275 4.93 11.13 3.41
N ALA A 276 6.12 10.54 3.41
CA ALA A 276 6.34 9.14 3.72
C ALA A 276 7.73 8.97 4.33
N PHE A 277 7.99 7.80 4.89
CA PHE A 277 9.27 7.47 5.50
C PHE A 277 9.60 6.02 5.23
N VAL A 278 10.87 5.75 4.92
CA VAL A 278 11.39 4.39 4.75
C VAL A 278 12.65 4.18 5.56
N LEU A 279 12.86 2.95 6.00
CA LEU A 279 14.03 2.54 6.76
C LEU A 279 14.47 1.15 6.32
N ALA A 280 15.78 0.95 6.22
CA ALA A 280 16.40 -0.35 5.97
C ALA A 280 17.42 -0.67 7.07
N LEU A 281 17.43 -1.92 7.55
CA LEU A 281 18.46 -2.45 8.45
C LEU A 281 19.20 -3.57 7.74
N LYS A 282 20.53 -3.61 7.90
CA LYS A 282 21.38 -4.71 7.44
C LYS A 282 21.59 -5.70 8.60
N PRO A 283 21.00 -6.91 8.56
CA PRO A 283 21.14 -7.88 9.65
C PRO A 283 22.60 -8.20 10.01
N GLU A 284 23.50 -8.27 9.02
CA GLU A 284 24.93 -8.54 9.23
C GLU A 284 25.69 -7.44 9.99
N ALA A 285 25.08 -6.27 10.17
CA ALA A 285 25.64 -5.23 11.04
C ALA A 285 25.39 -5.52 12.53
N PHE A 286 24.54 -6.48 12.87
CA PHE A 286 24.15 -6.83 14.23
C PHE A 286 24.65 -8.21 14.66
N LEU A 287 24.61 -9.19 13.75
CA LEU A 287 24.98 -10.58 14.01
C LEU A 287 25.27 -11.35 12.71
N GLU A 288 25.87 -12.52 12.80
CA GLU A 288 26.18 -13.39 11.64
C GLU A 288 24.90 -13.80 10.89
N ARG A 289 24.91 -13.75 9.56
CA ARG A 289 23.73 -13.98 8.71
C ARG A 289 23.07 -15.33 9.01
N GLU A 290 23.88 -16.36 9.20
CA GLU A 290 23.44 -17.72 9.48
C GLU A 290 22.63 -17.79 10.79
N VAL A 291 23.07 -17.08 11.83
CA VAL A 291 22.35 -17.01 13.13
C VAL A 291 21.02 -16.25 12.98
N PHE A 292 20.98 -15.20 12.16
CA PHE A 292 19.74 -14.49 11.83
C PHE A 292 18.73 -15.44 11.15
N ASP A 293 19.20 -16.14 10.11
CA ASP A 293 18.37 -17.01 9.29
C ASP A 293 17.86 -18.22 10.09
N GLU A 294 18.70 -18.83 10.94
CA GLU A 294 18.29 -19.88 11.87
C GLU A 294 17.20 -19.39 12.85
N GLY A 295 17.36 -18.18 13.39
CA GLY A 295 16.38 -17.55 14.27
C GLY A 295 15.04 -17.33 13.57
N MET A 296 15.06 -16.78 12.35
CA MET A 296 13.86 -16.56 11.55
C MET A 296 13.17 -17.87 11.16
N LYS A 297 13.94 -18.87 10.72
CA LYS A 297 13.42 -20.21 10.40
C LYS A 297 12.72 -20.81 11.62
N ARG A 298 13.39 -20.84 12.76
CA ARG A 298 12.85 -21.42 14.00
C ARG A 298 11.63 -20.67 14.52
N TYR A 299 11.57 -19.35 14.30
CA TYR A 299 10.39 -18.53 14.63
C TYR A 299 9.19 -18.90 13.75
N LEU A 300 9.36 -18.93 12.42
CA LEU A 300 8.28 -19.26 11.48
C LEU A 300 7.77 -20.69 11.65
N GLU A 301 8.68 -21.66 11.84
CA GLU A 301 8.32 -23.06 12.07
C GLU A 301 7.41 -23.22 13.29
N VAL A 302 7.77 -22.62 14.43
CA VAL A 302 6.94 -22.73 15.64
C VAL A 302 5.70 -21.87 15.61
N LEU A 303 5.74 -20.70 14.97
CA LEU A 303 4.55 -19.89 14.77
C LEU A 303 3.50 -20.68 13.96
N ARG A 304 3.89 -21.22 12.81
CA ARG A 304 3.00 -21.98 11.91
C ARG A 304 2.58 -23.33 12.51
N GLY A 305 3.39 -23.92 13.37
CA GLY A 305 3.08 -25.15 14.11
C GLY A 305 2.33 -24.94 15.43
N SER A 306 2.05 -23.69 15.82
CA SER A 306 1.36 -23.38 17.08
C SER A 306 -0.09 -23.91 17.06
N PRO A 307 -0.61 -24.45 18.18
CA PRO A 307 -1.98 -24.93 18.25
C PRO A 307 -2.99 -23.84 17.87
N ALA A 308 -3.84 -24.15 16.89
CA ALA A 308 -4.95 -23.28 16.50
C ALA A 308 -6.22 -23.65 17.29
N ARG A 309 -7.17 -22.72 17.36
CA ARG A 309 -8.55 -23.03 17.74
C ARG A 309 -9.18 -23.98 16.73
N GLU A 310 -10.26 -24.65 17.14
CA GLU A 310 -11.08 -25.48 16.26
C GLU A 310 -11.46 -24.75 14.97
N ASP A 311 -11.34 -25.44 13.83
CA ASP A 311 -11.56 -24.93 12.47
C ASP A 311 -10.77 -23.66 12.08
N CYS A 312 -9.73 -23.33 12.83
CA CYS A 312 -8.86 -22.19 12.56
C CYS A 312 -7.45 -22.63 12.15
N LYS A 313 -6.71 -21.72 11.51
CA LYS A 313 -5.30 -21.91 11.16
C LYS A 313 -4.49 -20.67 11.58
N VAL A 314 -3.39 -20.89 12.30
CA VAL A 314 -2.40 -19.84 12.59
C VAL A 314 -1.51 -19.62 11.38
N MET A 315 -1.09 -18.37 11.18
CA MET A 315 -0.28 -17.97 10.03
C MET A 315 0.60 -16.77 10.37
N ALA A 316 1.77 -16.70 9.75
CA ALA A 316 2.63 -15.53 9.87
C ALA A 316 2.13 -14.40 8.94
N PRO A 317 2.44 -13.13 9.26
CA PRO A 317 2.31 -12.02 8.30
C PRO A 317 2.96 -12.37 6.95
N GLY A 318 2.15 -12.31 5.88
CA GLY A 318 2.54 -12.66 4.51
C GLY A 318 2.05 -14.04 4.06
N ASP A 319 1.81 -15.00 4.95
CA ASP A 319 1.43 -16.38 4.56
C ASP A 319 0.14 -16.43 3.73
N ARG A 320 -0.84 -15.59 4.08
CA ARG A 320 -2.09 -15.46 3.32
C ARG A 320 -1.81 -14.93 1.92
N GLU A 321 -0.98 -13.90 1.83
CA GLU A 321 -0.58 -13.23 0.60
C GLU A 321 0.21 -14.18 -0.32
N TRP A 322 1.13 -15.00 0.23
CA TRP A 322 1.91 -15.97 -0.53
C TRP A 322 1.04 -17.10 -1.12
N ALA A 323 0.04 -17.56 -0.38
CA ALA A 323 -0.93 -18.53 -0.88
C ALA A 323 -1.75 -17.96 -2.05
N VAL A 324 -2.20 -16.70 -1.94
CA VAL A 324 -2.91 -16.02 -3.02
C VAL A 324 -2.01 -15.75 -4.22
N ALA A 325 -0.76 -15.33 -3.99
CA ALA A 325 0.23 -15.12 -5.04
C ALA A 325 0.44 -16.40 -5.86
N ALA A 326 0.74 -17.52 -5.20
CA ALA A 326 0.93 -18.80 -5.88
C ALA A 326 -0.31 -19.23 -6.68
N LYS A 327 -1.51 -18.94 -6.17
CA LYS A 327 -2.76 -19.18 -6.91
C LYS A 327 -2.86 -18.29 -8.16
N ARG A 328 -2.64 -16.98 -8.02
CA ARG A 328 -2.76 -16.01 -9.11
C ARG A 328 -1.69 -16.16 -10.19
N GLU A 329 -0.50 -16.65 -9.84
CA GLU A 329 0.51 -17.04 -10.83
C GLU A 329 -0.01 -18.15 -11.76
N ARG A 330 -0.67 -19.16 -11.20
CA ARG A 330 -1.19 -20.30 -11.98
C ARG A 330 -2.48 -19.99 -12.72
N GLU A 331 -3.42 -19.32 -12.05
CA GLU A 331 -4.81 -19.17 -12.52
C GLU A 331 -5.07 -17.81 -13.19
N GLY A 332 -4.29 -16.78 -12.85
CA GLY A 332 -4.59 -15.38 -13.13
C GLY A 332 -5.26 -14.67 -11.95
N ALA A 333 -5.32 -13.34 -12.03
CA ALA A 333 -5.99 -12.50 -11.05
C ALA A 333 -7.45 -12.23 -11.45
N PRO A 334 -8.40 -12.25 -10.50
CA PRO A 334 -9.78 -11.88 -10.77
C PRO A 334 -9.89 -10.38 -11.07
N VAL A 335 -10.65 -10.05 -12.13
CA VAL A 335 -10.98 -8.68 -12.53
C VAL A 335 -12.50 -8.55 -12.51
N ASP A 336 -12.99 -7.65 -11.66
CA ASP A 336 -14.42 -7.38 -11.56
C ASP A 336 -14.94 -6.58 -12.78
N PRO A 337 -16.26 -6.62 -13.06
CA PRO A 337 -16.85 -5.95 -14.22
C PRO A 337 -16.54 -4.45 -14.31
N VAL A 338 -16.48 -3.73 -13.19
CA VAL A 338 -16.24 -2.28 -13.16
C VAL A 338 -14.80 -1.99 -13.56
N THR A 339 -13.84 -2.74 -12.99
CA THR A 339 -12.42 -2.62 -13.36
C THR A 339 -12.20 -2.99 -14.83
N ARG A 340 -12.86 -4.03 -15.33
CA ARG A 340 -12.76 -4.44 -16.75
C ARG A 340 -13.32 -3.39 -17.71
N ALA A 341 -14.45 -2.77 -17.37
CA ALA A 341 -15.01 -1.68 -18.16
C ALA A 341 -14.04 -0.48 -18.21
N ALA A 342 -13.50 -0.08 -17.06
CA ALA A 342 -12.50 0.99 -17.00
C ALA A 342 -11.24 0.68 -17.84
N PHE A 343 -10.79 -0.57 -17.88
CA PHE A 343 -9.68 -0.98 -18.76
C PHE A 343 -10.05 -0.88 -20.25
N SER A 344 -11.28 -1.20 -20.62
CA SER A 344 -11.76 -1.07 -22.00
C SER A 344 -11.80 0.40 -22.43
N GLU A 345 -12.24 1.29 -21.55
CA GLU A 345 -12.23 2.74 -21.79
C GLU A 345 -10.81 3.29 -21.94
N LEU A 346 -9.89 2.90 -21.05
CA LEU A 346 -8.48 3.29 -21.13
C LEU A 346 -7.80 2.75 -22.39
N ALA A 347 -8.07 1.49 -22.76
CA ALA A 347 -7.58 0.85 -23.98
C ALA A 347 -8.03 1.63 -25.22
N ALA A 348 -9.32 1.99 -25.31
CA ALA A 348 -9.86 2.78 -26.40
C ALA A 348 -9.26 4.19 -26.44
N LYS A 349 -9.18 4.87 -25.29
CA LYS A 349 -8.65 6.24 -25.17
C LYS A 349 -7.20 6.35 -25.63
N PHE A 350 -6.35 5.40 -25.23
CA PHE A 350 -4.91 5.43 -25.51
C PHE A 350 -4.49 4.54 -26.68
N SER A 351 -5.43 3.89 -27.38
CA SER A 351 -5.15 2.95 -28.47
C SER A 351 -4.21 1.81 -28.06
N ILE A 352 -4.46 1.23 -26.88
CA ILE A 352 -3.67 0.13 -26.30
C ILE A 352 -4.48 -1.16 -26.35
N ILE A 353 -3.82 -2.27 -26.64
CA ILE A 353 -4.46 -3.60 -26.60
C ILE A 353 -4.85 -3.93 -25.14
N PRO A 354 -6.15 -4.15 -24.84
CA PRO A 354 -6.61 -4.48 -23.49
C PRO A 354 -6.06 -5.84 -23.03
N PRO A 355 -6.10 -6.15 -21.71
CA PRO A 355 -5.72 -7.47 -21.22
C PRO A 355 -6.59 -8.57 -21.83
N ALA A 356 -5.98 -9.71 -22.17
CA ALA A 356 -6.74 -10.92 -22.48
C ALA A 356 -7.35 -11.53 -21.20
N TYR A 357 -8.57 -12.07 -21.33
CA TYR A 357 -9.32 -12.68 -20.22
C TYR A 357 -9.69 -14.14 -20.52
N HIS A 358 -9.85 -14.95 -19.48
CA HIS A 358 -10.32 -16.34 -19.56
C HIS A 358 -11.22 -16.76 -18.40
#